data_AF-A0A856MPZ8-F1
#
_entry.id   AF-A0A856MPZ8-F1
#
_cell.length_a   1.000
_cell.length_b   1.000
_cell.length_c   1.000
_cell.angle_alpha   90.00
_cell.angle_beta   90.00
_cell.angle_gamma   90.00
#
_symmetry.space_group_name_H-M   'P 1'
#
loop_
_entity.id
_entity.type
_entity.pdbx_description
1 polymer ?
#
loop_
_entity_poly.entity_id
_entity_poly.type
_entity_poly.pdbx_seq_one_letter_code
_entity_poly.pdbx_strand_id
1 'polypeptide(L)'
;MENIATENTTLCPSARPESGDSVVFGVVSGTVAQPRIAYLKQPQPVTDELIAKSSPATPAEIFRTAGRCIESGCMHFDGKDCRLAQRIVENLSVVTEELPPCSIRRNCRWWQQEGKTACMRCPQVVTDTYNPSQLIRDVAKPTAL
;
A
#
# COMPACT_ATOMS: atom_id res chain seq x y z
N MET A 1 7.49 18.47 16.74
CA MET A 1 7.26 17.20 16.03
C MET A 1 5.83 16.80 16.30
N GLU A 2 4.89 17.30 15.50
CA GLU A 2 3.50 16.86 15.60
C GLU A 2 3.44 15.35 15.44
N ASN A 3 2.89 14.69 16.46
CA ASN A 3 2.39 13.33 16.39
C ASN A 3 1.32 13.30 15.30
N ILE A 4 1.70 12.86 14.09
CA ILE A 4 0.73 12.50 13.05
C ILE A 4 -0.24 11.52 13.70
N ALA A 5 -1.54 11.74 13.52
CA ALA A 5 -2.67 11.09 14.19
C ALA A 5 -2.72 9.54 14.05
N THR A 6 -1.76 8.84 14.65
CA THR A 6 -1.51 7.40 14.46
C THR A 6 -2.17 6.51 15.49
N GLU A 7 -2.64 7.03 16.63
CA GLU A 7 -3.10 6.14 17.71
C GLU A 7 -4.41 5.41 17.39
N ASN A 8 -5.34 5.98 16.58
CA ASN A 8 -6.65 5.35 16.29
C ASN A 8 -7.14 5.41 14.83
N THR A 9 -6.34 5.89 13.89
CA THR A 9 -6.77 5.99 12.49
C THR A 9 -6.48 4.69 11.75
N THR A 10 -7.48 4.11 11.08
CA THR A 10 -7.23 3.01 10.12
C THR A 10 -6.58 3.54 8.85
N LEU A 11 -5.43 2.96 8.49
CA LEU A 11 -4.60 3.35 7.36
C LEU A 11 -4.86 2.46 6.14
N CYS A 12 -5.08 3.08 4.99
CA CYS A 12 -5.05 2.42 3.69
C CYS A 12 -3.59 2.23 3.27
N PRO A 13 -3.09 0.99 3.10
CA PRO A 13 -1.71 0.72 2.68
C PRO A 13 -1.49 0.91 1.17
N SER A 14 -2.50 1.40 0.46
CA SER A 14 -2.47 1.73 -0.98
C SER A 14 -2.99 3.15 -1.22
N ALA A 15 -2.88 4.03 -0.21
CA ALA A 15 -3.14 5.45 -0.42
C ALA A 15 -2.10 6.00 -1.39
N ARG A 16 -2.51 6.94 -2.25
CA ARG A 16 -1.58 7.57 -3.18
C ARG A 16 -0.74 8.65 -2.49
N PRO A 17 0.52 8.86 -2.91
CA PRO A 17 1.42 9.84 -2.29
C PRO A 17 0.84 11.26 -2.25
N GLU A 18 0.02 11.64 -3.22
CA GLU A 18 -0.55 12.99 -3.36
C GLU A 18 -1.72 13.26 -2.40
N SER A 19 -2.17 12.27 -1.63
CA SER A 19 -3.18 12.49 -0.59
C SER A 19 -2.53 13.17 0.62
N GLY A 20 -2.93 14.41 0.91
CA GLY A 20 -2.23 15.41 1.76
C GLY A 20 -1.93 15.08 3.23
N ASP A 21 -2.06 13.82 3.66
CA ASP A 21 -1.67 13.32 4.99
C ASP A 21 -1.02 11.92 4.90
N SER A 22 -0.45 11.58 3.75
CA SER A 22 0.19 10.28 3.54
C SER A 22 1.59 10.21 4.16
N VAL A 23 1.97 9.00 4.53
CA VAL A 23 3.31 8.63 4.97
C VAL A 23 3.89 7.57 4.04
N VAL A 24 5.19 7.67 3.73
CA VAL A 24 5.96 6.60 3.12
C VAL A 24 6.34 5.60 4.20
N PHE A 25 5.95 4.33 4.04
CA PHE A 25 6.32 3.25 4.97
C PHE A 25 7.22 2.19 4.30
N GLY A 26 7.49 2.33 3.01
CA GLY A 26 8.42 1.48 2.28
C GLY A 26 8.83 2.09 0.95
N VAL A 27 9.88 1.52 0.37
CA VAL A 27 10.40 1.89 -0.95
C VAL A 27 10.35 0.65 -1.84
N VAL A 28 9.95 0.84 -3.09
CA VAL A 28 9.95 -0.20 -4.11
C VAL A 28 11.39 -0.55 -4.46
N SER A 29 11.66 -1.85 -4.47
CA SER A 29 12.95 -2.48 -4.72
C SER A 29 12.71 -3.73 -5.57
N GLY A 30 13.76 -4.52 -5.79
CA GLY A 30 13.71 -5.68 -6.69
C GLY A 30 13.74 -5.27 -8.15
N THR A 31 13.00 -5.98 -8.99
CA THR A 31 12.96 -5.74 -10.45
C THR A 31 11.58 -5.31 -10.90
N VAL A 32 11.47 -4.73 -12.10
CA VAL A 32 10.18 -4.33 -12.70
C VAL A 32 9.21 -5.53 -12.79
N ALA A 33 9.72 -6.73 -13.10
CA ALA A 33 8.90 -7.94 -13.22
C ALA A 33 8.54 -8.56 -11.85
N GLN A 34 9.35 -8.32 -10.83
CA GLN A 34 9.17 -8.87 -9.49
C GLN A 34 9.49 -7.79 -8.46
N PRO A 35 8.61 -6.79 -8.29
CA PRO A 35 8.83 -5.75 -7.31
C PRO A 35 8.77 -6.33 -5.90
N ARG A 36 9.57 -5.75 -5.01
CA ARG A 36 9.58 -6.04 -3.58
C ARG A 36 9.59 -4.74 -2.80
N ILE A 37 9.00 -4.72 -1.61
CA ILE A 37 9.04 -3.54 -0.73
C ILE A 37 10.15 -3.68 0.29
N ALA A 38 11.08 -2.72 0.28
CA ALA A 38 11.98 -2.47 1.39
C ALA A 38 11.27 -1.59 2.42
N TYR A 39 10.97 -2.15 3.59
CA TYR A 39 10.18 -1.47 4.62
C TYR A 39 11.03 -0.50 5.44
N LEU A 40 10.48 0.68 5.72
CA LEU A 40 11.09 1.66 6.61
C LEU A 40 10.77 1.33 8.07
N LYS A 41 11.78 1.42 8.94
CA LYS A 41 11.62 1.24 10.39
C LYS A 41 10.61 2.23 10.97
N GLN A 42 10.63 3.47 10.49
CA GLN A 42 9.70 4.53 10.86
C GLN A 42 9.11 5.15 9.59
N PRO A 43 7.77 5.29 9.48
CA PRO A 43 7.16 5.99 8.36
C PRO A 43 7.67 7.43 8.27
N GLN A 44 7.85 7.92 7.05
CA GLN A 44 8.26 9.29 6.76
C GLN A 44 7.06 10.07 6.21
N PRO A 45 6.82 11.31 6.65
CA PRO A 45 5.81 12.17 6.03
C PRO A 45 6.09 12.32 4.53
N VAL A 46 5.04 12.30 3.71
CA VAL A 46 5.18 12.69 2.29
C VAL A 46 5.34 14.20 2.23
N THR A 47 6.55 14.66 1.88
CA THR A 47 6.87 16.08 1.69
C THR A 47 7.21 16.35 0.23
N ASP A 48 7.10 17.61 -0.21
CA ASP A 48 7.48 18.02 -1.57
C ASP A 48 8.95 17.67 -1.87
N GLU A 49 9.84 17.79 -0.90
CA GLU A 49 11.24 17.39 -1.04
C GLU A 49 11.37 15.88 -1.29
N LEU A 50 10.62 15.05 -0.54
CA LEU A 50 10.65 13.61 -0.70
C LEU A 50 10.07 13.19 -2.07
N ILE A 51 8.97 13.83 -2.47
CA ILE A 51 8.35 13.65 -3.79
C ILE A 51 9.32 14.01 -4.91
N ALA A 52 10.04 15.13 -4.80
CA ALA A 52 11.02 15.56 -5.80
C ALA A 52 12.16 14.54 -6.01
N LYS A 53 12.54 13.77 -4.97
CA LYS A 53 13.56 12.71 -5.08
C LYS A 53 13.13 11.51 -5.91
N SER A 54 11.85 11.39 -6.29
CA SER A 54 11.37 10.31 -7.16
C SER A 54 11.74 10.51 -8.64
N SER A 55 12.08 11.74 -9.05
CA SER A 55 12.42 12.05 -10.43
C SER A 55 13.64 11.25 -10.93
N PRO A 56 13.62 10.71 -12.16
CA PRO A 56 12.64 10.93 -13.23
C PRO A 56 11.40 10.02 -13.18
N ALA A 57 11.29 9.09 -12.24
CA ALA A 57 10.09 8.28 -12.03
C ALA A 57 9.02 9.09 -11.27
N THR A 58 7.86 8.47 -11.06
CA THR A 58 6.79 9.03 -10.23
C THR A 58 6.90 8.56 -8.77
N PRO A 59 6.37 9.33 -7.81
CA PRO A 59 6.29 8.92 -6.42
C PRO A 59 5.58 7.57 -6.22
N ALA A 60 4.53 7.29 -7.00
CA ALA A 60 3.75 6.06 -6.91
C ALA A 60 4.49 4.82 -7.45
N GLU A 61 5.53 5.01 -8.27
CA GLU A 61 6.44 3.94 -8.72
C GLU A 61 7.52 3.61 -7.68
N ILE A 62 7.90 4.58 -6.83
CA ILE A 62 9.04 4.44 -5.91
C ILE A 62 8.60 4.22 -4.46
N PHE A 63 7.55 4.90 -4.01
CA PHE A 63 7.15 4.90 -2.62
C PHE A 63 5.92 4.02 -2.38
N ARG A 64 6.00 3.24 -1.30
CA ARG A 64 4.84 2.59 -0.72
C ARG A 64 4.28 3.49 0.37
N THR A 65 3.13 4.07 0.07
CA THR A 65 2.48 5.08 0.91
C THR A 65 1.25 4.56 1.61
N ALA A 66 1.00 5.09 2.80
CA ALA A 66 -0.21 4.86 3.56
C ALA A 66 -0.81 6.19 4.00
N GLY A 67 -2.13 6.25 4.01
CA GLY A 67 -2.91 7.42 4.42
C GLY A 67 -4.22 6.98 5.04
N ARG A 68 -5.06 7.92 5.47
CA ARG A 68 -6.37 7.60 6.07
C ARG A 68 -7.19 6.71 5.13
N CYS A 69 -7.74 5.62 5.66
CA CYS A 69 -8.73 4.84 4.93
C CYS A 69 -10.03 5.66 4.86
N ILE A 70 -10.37 6.15 3.66
CA ILE A 70 -11.53 7.03 3.49
C ILE A 70 -12.87 6.28 3.54
N GLU A 71 -12.85 4.97 3.33
CA GLU A 71 -14.02 4.08 3.24
C GLU A 71 -15.03 4.58 2.19
N SER A 72 -15.86 5.56 2.55
CA SER A 72 -16.73 6.28 1.63
C SER A 72 -15.92 7.04 0.57
N GLY A 73 -16.34 6.90 -0.70
CA GLY A 73 -15.64 7.46 -1.85
C GLY A 73 -14.46 6.62 -2.35
N CYS A 74 -14.11 5.51 -1.68
CA CYS A 74 -13.12 4.57 -2.18
C CYS A 74 -13.77 3.55 -3.12
N MET A 75 -13.31 3.46 -4.37
CA MET A 75 -13.81 2.49 -5.36
C MET A 75 -13.56 1.02 -4.98
N HIS A 76 -12.74 0.76 -3.96
CA HIS A 76 -12.43 -0.58 -3.48
C HIS A 76 -13.14 -0.95 -2.18
N PHE A 77 -13.93 -0.05 -1.60
CA PHE A 77 -14.64 -0.31 -0.35
C PHE A 77 -16.13 -0.48 -0.66
N ASP A 78 -16.73 -1.58 -0.17
CA ASP A 78 -18.14 -1.92 -0.46
C ASP A 78 -19.13 -1.43 0.61
N GLY A 79 -18.66 -0.60 1.54
CA GLY A 79 -19.41 -0.14 2.71
C GLY A 79 -19.12 -0.93 3.98
N LYS A 80 -18.43 -2.07 3.88
CA LYS A 80 -17.98 -2.85 5.03
C LYS A 80 -16.51 -3.25 4.94
N ASP A 81 -16.10 -3.78 3.79
CA ASP A 81 -14.81 -4.42 3.59
C ASP A 81 -14.07 -3.81 2.38
N CYS A 82 -12.73 -3.88 2.46
CA CYS A 82 -11.85 -3.55 1.35
C CYS A 82 -11.79 -4.73 0.38
N ARG A 83 -12.52 -4.61 -0.74
CA ARG A 83 -12.53 -5.59 -1.83
C ARG A 83 -11.15 -5.75 -2.49
N LEU A 84 -10.30 -4.72 -2.45
CA LEU A 84 -8.91 -4.84 -2.94
C LEU A 84 -8.09 -5.80 -2.06
N ALA A 85 -8.25 -5.76 -0.74
CA ALA A 85 -7.56 -6.69 0.16
C ALA A 85 -7.97 -8.13 -0.12
N GLN A 86 -9.28 -8.37 -0.30
CA GLN A 86 -9.84 -9.68 -0.66
C GLN A 86 -9.25 -10.20 -1.97
N ARG A 87 -9.30 -9.41 -3.05
CA ARG A 87 -8.75 -9.81 -4.35
C ARG A 87 -7.25 -10.13 -4.27
N ILE A 88 -6.48 -9.36 -3.49
CA ILE A 88 -5.06 -9.65 -3.26
C ILE A 88 -4.89 -11.02 -2.60
N VAL A 89 -5.65 -11.30 -1.54
CA VAL A 89 -5.58 -12.58 -0.81
C VAL A 89 -5.95 -13.75 -1.70
N GLU A 90 -7.02 -13.61 -2.48
CA GLU A 90 -7.58 -14.65 -3.34
C GLU A 90 -6.69 -14.98 -4.55
N ASN A 91 -6.06 -13.97 -5.17
CA ASN A 91 -5.46 -14.12 -6.50
C ASN A 91 -3.93 -14.02 -6.52
N LEU A 92 -3.30 -13.39 -5.51
CA LEU A 92 -1.84 -13.28 -5.48
C LEU A 92 -1.19 -14.38 -4.66
N SER A 93 -0.06 -14.89 -5.15
CA SER A 93 0.79 -15.82 -4.41
C SER A 93 1.48 -15.15 -3.23
N VAL A 94 1.75 -15.93 -2.18
CA VAL A 94 2.64 -15.51 -1.09
C VAL A 94 4.05 -15.28 -1.63
N VAL A 95 4.72 -14.22 -1.16
CA VAL A 95 6.05 -13.79 -1.66
C VAL A 95 7.10 -13.64 -0.56
N THR A 96 6.76 -14.04 0.66
CA THR A 96 7.65 -14.00 1.83
C THR A 96 7.36 -15.20 2.72
N GLU A 97 8.35 -15.67 3.46
CA GLU A 97 8.20 -16.79 4.42
C GLU A 97 7.77 -16.28 5.80
N GLU A 98 8.15 -15.04 6.12
CA GLU A 98 7.84 -14.38 7.39
C GLU A 98 7.10 -13.06 7.17
N LEU A 99 6.48 -12.56 8.24
CA LEU A 99 5.80 -11.27 8.22
C LEU A 99 6.83 -10.14 8.09
N PRO A 100 6.69 -9.22 7.11
CA PRO A 100 7.63 -8.11 6.95
C PRO A 100 7.62 -7.18 8.17
N PRO A 101 8.67 -6.39 8.45
CA PRO A 101 8.68 -5.44 9.56
C PRO A 101 7.86 -4.16 9.25
N CYS A 102 6.58 -4.32 8.91
CA CYS A 102 5.69 -3.26 8.47
C CYS A 102 5.28 -2.34 9.64
N SER A 103 5.75 -1.10 9.62
CA SER A 103 5.54 -0.09 10.67
C SER A 103 4.09 0.39 10.81
N ILE A 104 3.26 0.22 9.79
CA ILE A 104 1.83 0.59 9.83
C ILE A 104 0.90 -0.57 10.24
N ARG A 105 1.43 -1.77 10.48
CA ARG A 105 0.64 -3.01 10.59
C ARG A 105 -0.55 -2.89 11.54
N ARG A 106 -0.34 -2.37 12.75
CA ARG A 106 -1.37 -2.25 13.80
C ARG A 106 -2.61 -1.49 13.30
N ASN A 107 -2.40 -0.48 12.47
CA ASN A 107 -3.44 0.43 11.96
C ASN A 107 -3.86 0.10 10.52
N CYS A 108 -3.23 -0.88 9.86
CA CYS A 108 -3.45 -1.15 8.45
C CYS A 108 -4.80 -1.83 8.19
N ARG A 109 -5.62 -1.26 7.28
CA ARG A 109 -6.90 -1.85 6.85
C ARG A 109 -6.77 -3.32 6.44
N TRP A 110 -5.76 -3.65 5.63
CA TRP A 110 -5.58 -5.01 5.14
C TRP A 110 -5.21 -5.99 6.25
N TRP A 111 -4.46 -5.54 7.25
CA TRP A 111 -4.16 -6.36 8.43
C TRP A 111 -5.40 -6.55 9.31
N GLN A 112 -6.15 -5.47 9.57
CA GLN A 112 -7.36 -5.52 10.38
C GLN A 112 -8.44 -6.43 9.79
N GLN A 113 -8.50 -6.53 8.46
CA GLN A 113 -9.48 -7.34 7.74
C GLN A 113 -8.99 -8.76 7.47
N GLU A 114 -7.80 -8.93 6.86
CA GLU A 114 -7.32 -10.21 6.32
C GLU A 114 -6.10 -10.78 7.09
N GLY A 115 -5.58 -10.03 8.06
CA GLY A 115 -4.48 -10.45 8.94
C GLY A 115 -3.20 -10.84 8.20
N LYS A 116 -2.58 -11.95 8.66
CA LYS A 116 -1.34 -12.49 8.10
C LYS A 116 -1.49 -12.77 6.60
N THR A 117 -2.65 -13.25 6.16
CA THR A 117 -2.87 -13.67 4.77
C THR A 117 -2.60 -12.53 3.78
N ALA A 118 -3.08 -11.31 4.05
CA ALA A 118 -2.75 -10.15 3.23
C ALA A 118 -1.27 -9.74 3.37
N CYS A 119 -0.72 -9.72 4.59
CA CYS A 119 0.66 -9.29 4.81
C CYS A 119 1.70 -10.18 4.11
N MET A 120 1.42 -11.48 3.90
CA MET A 120 2.31 -12.38 3.18
C MET A 120 2.37 -12.11 1.66
N ARG A 121 1.46 -11.29 1.13
CA ARG A 121 1.38 -10.87 -0.29
C ARG A 121 1.76 -9.41 -0.49
N CYS A 122 1.54 -8.58 0.53
CA CYS A 122 1.80 -7.13 0.53
C CYS A 122 3.19 -6.72 -0.02
N PRO A 123 4.30 -7.44 0.21
CA PRO A 123 5.61 -7.05 -0.30
C PRO A 123 5.72 -6.95 -1.82
N GLN A 124 4.80 -7.53 -2.60
CA GLN A 124 4.82 -7.42 -4.07
C GLN A 124 3.89 -6.33 -4.62
N VAL A 125 3.13 -5.65 -3.76
CA VAL A 125 2.14 -4.68 -4.21
C VAL A 125 2.77 -3.30 -4.32
N VAL A 126 2.77 -2.76 -5.53
CA VAL A 126 3.21 -1.41 -5.87
C VAL A 126 2.01 -0.61 -6.37
N THR A 127 2.01 0.70 -6.13
CA THR A 127 0.88 1.57 -6.53
C THR A 127 0.82 1.70 -8.04
N ASP A 128 1.91 2.15 -8.67
CA ASP A 128 2.02 2.25 -10.11
C ASP A 128 3.17 1.35 -10.60
N THR A 129 2.87 0.47 -11.55
CA THR A 129 3.86 -0.42 -12.20
C THR A 129 3.92 -0.03 -13.66
N TYR A 130 5.11 0.18 -14.22
CA TYR A 130 5.27 0.59 -15.63
C TYR A 130 4.70 -0.43 -16.61
N ASN A 131 4.91 -1.72 -16.36
CA ASN A 131 4.39 -2.81 -17.20
C ASN A 131 3.74 -3.93 -16.36
N PRO A 132 2.52 -3.72 -15.82
CA PRO A 132 1.88 -4.72 -14.98
C PRO A 132 1.40 -5.90 -15.83
N SER A 133 1.58 -7.11 -15.28
CA SER A 133 1.00 -8.32 -15.86
C SER A 133 -0.53 -8.24 -15.84
N GLN A 134 -1.19 -9.07 -16.68
CA GLN A 134 -2.65 -9.12 -16.72
C GLN A 134 -3.25 -9.43 -15.34
N LEU A 135 -2.66 -10.38 -14.61
CA LEU A 135 -3.07 -10.72 -13.25
C LEU A 135 -3.09 -9.49 -12.31
N ILE A 136 -2.03 -8.67 -12.34
CA ILE A 136 -1.97 -7.46 -11.50
C ILE A 136 -3.06 -6.46 -11.90
N ARG A 137 -3.32 -6.30 -13.20
CA ARG A 137 -4.41 -5.42 -13.68
C ARG A 137 -5.76 -5.90 -13.17
N ASP A 138 -6.03 -7.20 -13.24
CA ASP A 138 -7.30 -7.78 -12.82
C ASP A 138 -7.52 -7.65 -11.31
N VAL A 139 -6.48 -7.89 -10.50
CA VAL A 139 -6.53 -7.70 -9.04
C VAL A 139 -6.74 -6.24 -8.65
N ALA A 140 -6.08 -5.31 -9.34
CA ALA A 140 -6.19 -3.88 -9.06
C ALA A 140 -7.52 -3.28 -9.52
N LYS A 141 -8.21 -3.89 -10.49
CA LYS A 141 -9.46 -3.36 -11.04
C LYS A 141 -10.56 -3.27 -9.97
N PRO A 142 -11.15 -2.09 -9.73
CA PRO A 142 -12.37 -1.98 -8.94
C PRO A 142 -13.48 -2.84 -9.55
N THR A 143 -14.15 -3.63 -8.72
CA THR A 143 -15.41 -4.27 -9.13
C THR A 143 -16.50 -3.22 -9.02
N ALA A 144 -17.39 -3.13 -10.02
CA ALA A 144 -18.58 -2.28 -9.89
C ALA A 144 -19.37 -2.70 -8.64
N LEU A 145 -19.86 -1.71 -7.90
CA LEU A 145 -20.82 -1.90 -6.81
C LEU A 145 -22.14 -2.45 -7.36
#